data_AF-A0A553EC37-F1
#
_entry.id   AF-A0A553EC37-F1
#
_cell.length_a   1.000
_cell.length_b   1.000
_cell.length_c   1.000
_cell.angle_alpha   90.00
_cell.angle_beta   90.00
_cell.angle_gamma   90.00
#
_symmetry.space_group_name_H-M   'P 1'
#
loop_
_entity.id
_entity.type
_entity.pdbx_description
1 polymer ?
#
loop_
_entity_poly.entity_id
_entity_poly.type
_entity_poly.pdbx_seq_one_letter_code
_entity_poly.pdbx_strand_id
1 'polypeptide(L)'
;MFKKIVFLFAIFHFSCASNIKQNTTSKRVVVYESKPCYGRCEAFSLTLFEDKKMEYDGFKNTKKSGKFYAKITTVDFKKIKILINKLDYENLKTDYTSKRTDLHLRILILNSLEKQKTIFLRDEIPIDILNLEKEINRLVKKYEFKKE
;
A
#
# COMPACT_ATOMS: atom_id res chain seq x y z
N MET A 1 42.63 -49.88 46.52
CA MET A 1 42.58 -48.60 45.77
C MET A 1 41.59 -48.75 44.63
N PHE A 2 40.34 -48.34 44.86
CA PHE A 2 39.26 -48.44 43.87
C PHE A 2 39.22 -47.17 43.01
N LYS A 3 39.33 -47.34 41.68
CA LYS A 3 39.16 -46.28 40.68
C LYS A 3 37.74 -45.71 40.77
N LYS A 4 37.62 -44.39 41.00
CA LYS A 4 36.35 -43.67 40.83
C LYS A 4 36.24 -43.21 39.38
N ILE A 5 35.37 -43.89 38.64
CA ILE A 5 34.65 -43.40 37.46
C ILE A 5 33.53 -42.45 37.95
N VAL A 6 32.93 -41.65 37.06
CA VAL A 6 31.72 -40.77 37.19
C VAL A 6 32.12 -39.27 37.23
N PHE A 7 31.67 -38.36 36.37
CA PHE A 7 30.71 -38.38 35.26
C PHE A 7 31.05 -37.19 34.32
N LEU A 8 31.13 -37.42 33.01
CA LEU A 8 31.14 -36.34 32.02
C LEU A 8 29.72 -35.75 31.95
N PHE A 9 29.52 -34.56 32.50
CA PHE A 9 28.34 -33.74 32.19
C PHE A 9 28.60 -32.98 30.89
N ALA A 10 28.34 -33.65 29.76
CA ALA A 10 28.16 -32.99 28.47
C ALA A 10 26.84 -32.22 28.53
N ILE A 11 26.92 -30.93 28.87
CA ILE A 11 25.79 -30.00 28.75
C ILE A 11 25.56 -29.79 27.27
N PHE A 12 24.69 -30.63 26.71
CA PHE A 12 24.18 -30.51 25.35
C PHE A 12 23.47 -29.17 25.21
N HIS A 13 24.01 -28.35 24.32
CA HIS A 13 23.44 -27.11 23.82
C HIS A 13 22.05 -27.37 23.23
N PHE A 14 20.98 -27.13 23.99
CA PHE A 14 19.67 -26.87 23.40
C PHE A 14 19.59 -25.39 23.07
N SER A 15 20.28 -24.99 21.99
CA SER A 15 20.04 -23.69 21.37
C SER A 15 18.67 -23.74 20.72
N CYS A 16 17.68 -23.10 21.34
CA CYS A 16 16.42 -22.80 20.67
C CYS A 16 16.72 -21.87 19.49
N ALA A 17 16.92 -22.45 18.31
CA ALA A 17 16.79 -21.73 17.05
C ALA A 17 15.30 -21.38 16.87
N SER A 18 14.86 -20.31 17.53
CA SER A 18 13.59 -19.67 17.23
C SER A 18 13.66 -19.21 15.78
N ASN A 19 13.04 -19.97 14.89
CA ASN A 19 12.72 -19.51 13.55
C ASN A 19 11.69 -18.40 13.70
N ILE A 20 12.17 -17.19 13.99
CA ILE A 20 11.41 -15.96 13.79
C ILE A 20 11.17 -15.93 12.28
N LYS A 21 10.00 -16.42 11.85
CA LYS A 21 9.44 -16.05 10.55
C LYS A 21 9.42 -14.53 10.56
N GLN A 22 10.39 -13.91 9.88
CA GLN A 22 10.35 -12.49 9.61
C GLN A 22 9.05 -12.26 8.86
N ASN A 23 8.08 -11.68 9.56
CA ASN A 23 6.85 -11.19 8.96
C ASN A 23 7.28 -10.03 8.07
N THR A 24 7.58 -10.34 6.81
CA THR A 24 8.09 -9.37 5.84
C THR A 24 6.91 -8.51 5.41
N THR A 25 6.59 -7.50 6.23
CA THR A 25 5.65 -6.45 5.83
C THR A 25 6.23 -5.76 4.60
N SER A 26 5.69 -6.06 3.42
CA SER A 26 6.16 -5.51 2.16
C SER A 26 6.07 -3.98 2.16
N LYS A 27 7.02 -3.30 1.51
CA LYS A 27 7.03 -1.82 1.45
C LYS A 27 5.82 -1.34 0.63
N ARG A 28 5.14 -0.30 1.12
CA ARG A 28 4.04 0.37 0.38
C ARG A 28 4.63 1.18 -0.78
N VAL A 29 4.07 1.01 -1.97
CA VAL A 29 4.41 1.76 -3.18
C VAL A 29 3.57 3.04 -3.28
N VAL A 30 2.26 2.87 -3.17
CA VAL A 30 1.29 3.98 -3.25
C VAL A 30 0.09 3.67 -2.36
N VAL A 31 -0.42 4.70 -1.70
CA VAL A 31 -1.73 4.67 -1.04
C VAL A 31 -2.64 5.67 -1.75
N TYR A 32 -3.86 5.25 -2.04
CA TYR A 32 -4.88 6.10 -2.61
C TYR A 32 -6.14 6.04 -1.76
N GLU A 33 -6.59 7.20 -1.30
CA GLU A 33 -7.78 7.32 -0.47
C GLU A 33 -8.81 8.18 -1.18
N SER A 34 -9.98 7.59 -1.38
CA SER A 34 -11.18 8.30 -1.81
C SER A 34 -11.99 8.63 -0.57
N LYS A 35 -12.05 9.90 -0.17
CA LYS A 35 -12.73 10.28 1.08
C LYS A 35 -14.26 10.28 0.92
N PRO A 36 -15.02 10.06 2.01
CA PRO A 36 -16.47 10.24 1.98
C PRO A 36 -16.85 11.66 1.56
N CYS A 37 -17.89 11.76 0.74
CA CYS A 37 -18.53 13.01 0.35
C CYS A 37 -20.01 12.98 0.77
N TYR A 38 -20.70 14.12 0.69
CA TYR A 38 -22.15 14.19 0.95
C TYR A 38 -22.98 13.46 -0.12
N GLY A 39 -22.45 13.31 -1.33
CA GLY A 39 -23.07 12.57 -2.42
C GLY A 39 -22.81 11.06 -2.41
N ARG A 40 -22.78 10.48 -3.62
CA ARG A 40 -22.62 9.02 -3.84
C ARG A 40 -21.18 8.59 -4.14
N CYS A 41 -20.19 9.42 -3.82
CA CYS A 41 -18.78 9.08 -4.07
C CYS A 41 -18.44 7.79 -3.30
N GLU A 42 -17.81 6.83 -3.98
CA GLU A 42 -17.28 5.62 -3.37
C GLU A 42 -16.13 6.00 -2.43
N ALA A 43 -16.27 5.73 -1.14
CA ALA A 43 -15.23 6.00 -0.16
C ALA A 43 -14.45 4.72 0.16
N PHE A 44 -13.15 4.73 -0.11
CA PHE A 44 -12.28 3.59 0.09
C PHE A 44 -10.82 4.02 0.29
N SER A 45 -10.02 3.12 0.85
CA SER A 45 -8.56 3.20 0.86
C SER A 45 -7.99 2.04 0.07
N LEU A 46 -6.92 2.29 -0.68
CA LEU A 46 -6.21 1.29 -1.45
C LEU A 46 -4.70 1.43 -1.24
N THR A 47 -4.05 0.33 -0.90
CA THR A 47 -2.60 0.28 -0.75
C THR A 47 -2.01 -0.74 -1.72
N LEU A 48 -1.07 -0.31 -2.55
CA LEU A 48 -0.26 -1.19 -3.37
C LEU A 48 1.10 -1.42 -2.71
N PHE A 49 1.52 -2.67 -2.62
CA PHE A 49 2.78 -3.10 -2.01
C PHE A 49 3.80 -3.56 -3.06
N GLU A 50 5.08 -3.55 -2.72
CA GLU A 50 6.19 -3.96 -3.60
C GLU A 50 6.12 -5.45 -4.00
N ASP A 51 5.44 -6.28 -3.20
CA ASP A 51 5.23 -7.70 -3.49
C ASP A 51 4.03 -7.96 -4.43
N LYS A 52 3.45 -6.89 -4.97
CA LYS A 52 2.27 -6.85 -5.86
C LYS A 52 0.96 -7.19 -5.15
N LYS A 53 0.91 -7.23 -3.82
CA LYS A 53 -0.35 -7.24 -3.07
C LYS A 53 -1.01 -5.86 -3.21
N MET A 54 -2.31 -5.85 -3.43
CA MET A 54 -3.17 -4.69 -3.30
C MET A 54 -4.13 -4.96 -2.16
N GLU A 55 -4.17 -4.07 -1.18
CA GLU A 55 -5.20 -4.05 -0.14
C GLU A 55 -6.22 -2.98 -0.48
N TYR A 56 -7.49 -3.29 -0.23
CA TYR A 56 -8.62 -2.41 -0.47
C TYR A 56 -9.52 -2.44 0.76
N ASP A 57 -9.84 -1.27 1.31
CA ASP A 57 -10.79 -1.13 2.41
C ASP A 57 -11.92 -0.19 1.99
N GLY A 58 -13.10 -0.74 1.78
CA GLY A 58 -14.27 0.03 1.35
C GLY A 58 -15.14 0.45 2.54
N PHE A 59 -15.49 1.74 2.61
CA PHE A 59 -16.19 2.31 3.76
C PHE A 59 -17.63 2.75 3.47
N LYS A 60 -17.85 3.48 2.36
CA LYS A 60 -19.17 4.10 2.07
C LYS A 60 -19.44 4.12 0.57
N ASN A 61 -20.69 3.83 0.17
CA ASN A 61 -21.13 3.80 -1.23
C ASN A 61 -20.31 2.87 -2.14
N THR A 62 -19.54 1.93 -1.57
CA THR A 62 -18.74 0.97 -2.32
C THR A 62 -19.52 -0.32 -2.49
N LYS A 63 -19.27 -1.05 -3.60
CA LYS A 63 -19.84 -2.40 -3.78
C LYS A 63 -19.24 -3.45 -2.83
N LYS A 64 -18.04 -3.18 -2.31
CA LYS A 64 -17.27 -4.07 -1.43
C LYS A 64 -16.95 -3.30 -0.14
N SER A 65 -17.69 -3.57 0.93
CA SER A 65 -17.46 -2.94 2.23
C SER A 65 -16.54 -3.81 3.11
N GLY A 66 -15.57 -3.18 3.78
CA GLY A 66 -14.55 -3.83 4.59
C GLY A 66 -13.25 -4.11 3.83
N LYS A 67 -12.38 -4.93 4.44
CA LYS A 67 -11.03 -5.23 3.97
C LYS A 67 -10.99 -6.40 3.00
N PHE A 68 -10.27 -6.19 1.91
CA PHE A 68 -10.03 -7.17 0.87
C PHE A 68 -8.61 -7.04 0.33
N TYR A 69 -8.15 -8.08 -0.36
CA TYR A 69 -6.88 -8.06 -1.05
C TYR A 69 -6.95 -8.71 -2.44
N ALA A 70 -6.04 -8.30 -3.32
CA ALA A 70 -5.79 -8.93 -4.60
C ALA A 70 -4.27 -9.00 -4.85
N LYS A 71 -3.84 -9.90 -5.73
CA LYS A 71 -2.46 -9.91 -6.22
C LYS A 71 -2.45 -9.53 -7.70
N ILE A 72 -1.70 -8.49 -8.05
CA ILE A 72 -1.67 -8.00 -9.43
C ILE A 72 -0.53 -8.60 -10.25
N THR A 73 -0.73 -8.57 -11.57
CA THR A 73 0.30 -8.98 -12.53
C THR A 73 1.51 -8.06 -12.47
N THR A 74 2.68 -8.60 -12.81
CA THR A 74 3.92 -7.82 -12.93
C THR A 74 3.80 -6.70 -13.97
N VAL A 75 3.03 -6.90 -15.04
CA VAL A 75 2.81 -5.88 -16.09
C VAL A 75 2.07 -4.67 -15.51
N ASP A 76 0.96 -4.89 -14.81
CA ASP A 76 0.18 -3.82 -14.20
C ASP A 76 0.97 -3.09 -13.10
N PHE A 77 1.72 -3.85 -12.29
CA PHE A 77 2.59 -3.28 -11.26
C PHE A 77 3.66 -2.36 -11.86
N LYS A 78 4.37 -2.81 -12.90
CA LYS A 78 5.37 -2.01 -13.60
C LYS A 78 4.77 -0.74 -14.18
N LYS A 79 3.54 -0.80 -14.71
CA LYS A 79 2.86 0.38 -15.25
C LYS A 79 2.61 1.45 -14.18
N ILE A 80 2.17 1.07 -12.97
CA ILE A 80 2.05 2.00 -11.83
C ILE A 80 3.41 2.58 -11.47
N LYS A 81 4.45 1.76 -11.31
CA LYS A 81 5.81 2.24 -10.99
C LYS A 81 6.34 3.23 -12.03
N ILE A 82 6.10 2.99 -13.33
CA ILE A 82 6.48 3.91 -14.41
C ILE A 82 5.75 5.25 -14.26
N LEU A 83 4.44 5.26 -14.00
CA LEU A 83 3.69 6.49 -13.81
C LEU A 83 4.20 7.28 -12.60
N ILE A 84 4.47 6.58 -11.49
CA ILE A 84 5.03 7.19 -10.27
C ILE A 84 6.43 7.78 -10.55
N ASN A 85 7.31 7.03 -11.22
CA ASN A 85 8.68 7.48 -11.51
C ASN A 85 8.75 8.64 -12.51
N LYS A 86 7.70 8.86 -13.31
CA LYS A 86 7.61 9.99 -14.24
C LYS A 86 7.20 11.30 -13.57
N LEU A 87 6.73 11.25 -12.33
CA LEU A 87 6.32 12.45 -11.61
C LEU A 87 7.54 13.32 -11.27
N ASP A 88 7.42 14.62 -11.48
CA ASP A 88 8.39 15.61 -11.04
C ASP A 88 8.25 15.86 -9.52
N TYR A 89 8.86 14.98 -8.73
CA TYR A 89 8.73 14.99 -7.27
C TYR A 89 9.10 16.31 -6.61
N GLU A 90 10.07 17.03 -7.17
CA GLU A 90 10.55 18.30 -6.64
C GLU A 90 9.50 19.40 -6.82
N ASN A 91 8.82 19.45 -7.98
CA ASN A 91 7.80 20.46 -8.26
C ASN A 91 6.37 20.06 -7.87
N LEU A 92 6.13 18.81 -7.46
CA LEU A 92 4.82 18.39 -6.96
C LEU A 92 4.39 19.26 -5.76
N LYS A 93 3.19 19.85 -5.81
CA LYS A 93 2.56 20.46 -4.63
C LYS A 93 2.02 19.36 -3.69
N THR A 94 1.91 19.68 -2.42
CA THR A 94 1.19 18.84 -1.44
C THR A 94 -0.31 19.04 -1.50
N ASP A 95 -0.77 20.18 -2.02
CA ASP A 95 -2.17 20.57 -2.04
C ASP A 95 -2.57 21.06 -3.45
N TYR A 96 -3.49 20.33 -4.07
CA TYR A 96 -4.19 20.69 -5.30
C TYR A 96 -5.68 20.82 -4.97
N THR A 97 -5.99 21.79 -4.12
CA THR A 97 -7.34 22.15 -3.73
C THR A 97 -7.57 23.64 -3.95
N SER A 98 -8.73 23.96 -4.53
CA SER A 98 -9.27 25.31 -4.57
C SER A 98 -10.20 25.56 -3.37
N LYS A 99 -10.80 26.76 -3.34
CA LYS A 99 -11.82 27.13 -2.34
C LYS A 99 -13.13 26.36 -2.48
N ARG A 100 -13.29 25.50 -3.50
CA ARG A 100 -14.50 24.70 -3.76
C ARG A 100 -14.56 23.47 -2.85
N THR A 101 -15.06 23.63 -1.63
CA THR A 101 -15.06 22.58 -0.59
C THR A 101 -16.06 21.44 -0.85
N ASP A 102 -17.00 21.62 -1.78
CA ASP A 102 -18.01 20.65 -2.20
C ASP A 102 -17.45 19.53 -3.08
N LEU A 103 -16.32 19.77 -3.75
CA LEU A 103 -15.67 18.78 -4.60
C LEU A 103 -15.11 17.59 -3.80
N HIS A 104 -15.01 16.44 -4.45
CA HIS A 104 -14.55 15.21 -3.78
C HIS A 104 -13.05 15.25 -3.45
N LEU A 105 -12.72 15.08 -2.16
CA LEU A 105 -11.34 14.99 -1.70
C LEU A 105 -10.79 13.58 -1.91
N ARG A 106 -9.65 13.52 -2.59
CA ARG A 106 -8.83 12.32 -2.74
C ARG A 106 -7.45 12.58 -2.14
N ILE A 107 -6.82 11.55 -1.59
CA ILE A 107 -5.48 11.63 -1.03
C ILE A 107 -4.60 10.60 -1.72
N LEU A 108 -3.44 11.05 -2.18
CA LEU A 108 -2.43 10.19 -2.80
C LEU A 108 -1.16 10.26 -1.97
N ILE A 109 -0.71 9.12 -1.46
CA ILE A 109 0.55 8.99 -0.72
C ILE A 109 1.52 8.21 -1.59
N LEU A 110 2.55 8.91 -2.05
CA LEU A 110 3.61 8.35 -2.89
C LEU A 110 4.80 8.00 -2.01
N ASN A 111 5.27 6.76 -2.09
CA ASN A 111 6.51 6.34 -1.44
C ASN A 111 7.57 6.16 -2.53
N SER A 112 8.48 7.14 -2.66
CA SER A 112 9.67 6.97 -3.49
C SER A 112 10.77 6.22 -2.72
N LEU A 113 11.93 6.04 -3.35
CA LEU A 113 13.11 5.47 -2.67
C LEU A 113 13.58 6.36 -1.50
N GLU A 114 13.40 7.67 -1.62
CA GLU A 114 14.02 8.66 -0.72
C GLU A 114 13.02 9.42 0.15
N LYS A 115 11.79 9.62 -0.34
CA LYS A 115 10.80 10.50 0.31
C LYS A 115 9.39 9.90 0.24
N GLN A 116 8.61 10.14 1.29
CA GLN A 116 7.16 10.00 1.25
C GLN A 116 6.54 11.37 0.97
N LYS A 117 5.54 11.42 0.08
CA LYS A 117 4.80 12.65 -0.22
C LYS A 117 3.31 12.36 -0.16
N THR A 118 2.61 13.12 0.70
CA THR A 118 1.15 13.11 0.78
C THR A 118 0.60 14.27 -0.02
N ILE A 119 -0.34 13.99 -0.91
CA ILE A 119 -0.90 14.93 -1.86
C ILE A 119 -2.42 14.94 -1.71
N PHE A 120 -2.99 16.10 -1.45
CA PHE A 120 -4.44 16.33 -1.40
C PHE A 120 -4.93 16.76 -2.78
N LEU A 121 -5.93 16.05 -3.28
CA LEU A 121 -6.41 16.14 -4.66
C LEU A 121 -7.90 16.47 -4.66
N ARG A 122 -8.25 17.64 -5.20
CA ARG A 122 -9.64 18.06 -5.35
C ARG A 122 -9.88 18.61 -6.74
N ASP A 123 -9.06 19.56 -7.18
CA ASP A 123 -9.12 20.20 -8.50
C ASP A 123 -7.74 20.75 -8.91
N GLU A 124 -7.62 21.25 -10.15
CA GLU A 124 -6.35 21.75 -10.73
C GLU A 124 -5.21 20.71 -10.69
N ILE A 125 -5.57 19.43 -10.78
CA ILE A 125 -4.64 18.31 -10.65
C ILE A 125 -3.83 18.16 -11.94
N PRO A 126 -2.49 18.08 -11.86
CA PRO A 126 -1.64 17.82 -13.01
C PRO A 126 -2.01 16.53 -13.75
N ILE A 127 -1.88 16.55 -15.07
CA ILE A 127 -2.27 15.42 -15.93
C ILE A 127 -1.57 14.11 -15.55
N ASP A 128 -0.32 14.16 -15.08
CA ASP A 128 0.42 12.97 -14.68
C ASP A 128 -0.14 12.30 -13.43
N ILE A 129 -0.63 13.09 -12.47
CA ILE A 129 -1.34 12.57 -11.29
C ILE A 129 -2.68 11.98 -11.72
N LEU A 130 -3.42 12.66 -12.59
CA LEU A 130 -4.69 12.14 -13.13
C LEU A 130 -4.50 10.80 -13.87
N ASN A 131 -3.41 10.65 -14.61
CA ASN A 131 -3.05 9.39 -15.28
C ASN A 131 -2.78 8.26 -14.28
N LEU A 132 -2.10 8.55 -13.16
CA LEU A 132 -1.90 7.60 -12.08
C LEU A 132 -3.22 7.22 -11.40
N GLU A 133 -4.08 8.18 -11.07
CA GLU A 133 -5.40 7.91 -10.48
C GLU A 133 -6.28 7.07 -11.42
N LYS A 134 -6.28 7.37 -12.72
CA LYS A 134 -6.99 6.60 -13.74
C LYS A 134 -6.50 5.17 -13.78
N GLU A 135 -5.19 4.96 -13.70
CA GLU A 135 -4.60 3.63 -13.67
C GLU A 135 -4.94 2.87 -12.39
N ILE A 136 -4.88 3.52 -11.23
CA ILE A 136 -5.31 2.94 -9.95
C ILE A 136 -6.76 2.48 -10.04
N ASN A 137 -7.66 3.36 -10.48
CA ASN A 137 -9.09 3.04 -10.63
C ASN A 137 -9.33 1.90 -11.64
N ARG A 138 -8.52 1.81 -12.69
CA ARG A 138 -8.54 0.68 -13.64
C ARG A 138 -8.18 -0.63 -12.94
N LEU A 139 -7.18 -0.64 -12.05
CA LEU A 139 -6.82 -1.84 -11.27
C LEU A 139 -7.94 -2.26 -10.32
N VAL A 140 -8.57 -1.31 -9.62
CA VAL A 140 -9.71 -1.59 -8.74
C VAL A 140 -10.84 -2.29 -9.49
N LYS A 141 -11.13 -1.85 -10.72
CA LYS A 141 -12.17 -2.45 -11.57
C LYS A 141 -11.75 -3.78 -12.21
N LYS A 142 -10.47 -3.94 -12.54
CA LYS A 142 -9.95 -5.13 -13.25
C LYS A 142 -9.83 -6.35 -12.32
N TYR A 143 -9.41 -6.15 -11.08
CA TYR A 143 -9.06 -7.25 -10.20
C TYR A 143 -10.21 -7.67 -9.29
N GLU A 144 -10.35 -8.98 -9.13
CA GLU A 144 -11.25 -9.53 -8.13
C GLU A 144 -10.56 -9.59 -6.77
N PHE A 145 -10.96 -8.68 -5.89
CA PHE A 145 -10.56 -8.65 -4.50
C PHE A 145 -11.25 -9.73 -3.67
N LYS A 146 -10.44 -10.50 -2.93
CA LYS A 146 -10.85 -11.54 -1.98
C LYS A 146 -10.90 -10.95 -0.57
N LYS A 147 -11.88 -11.36 0.22
CA LYS A 147 -12.02 -10.90 1.60
C LYS A 147 -10.79 -11.34 2.41
N GLU A 148 -10.26 -10.43 3.22
CA GLU A 148 -9.15 -10.71 4.15
C GLU A 148 -9.60 -11.64 5.28
#